data_AF-A0A382SMG2-F1
#
_entry.id   AF-A0A382SMG2-F1
#
_cell.length_a   1.000
_cell.length_b   1.000
_cell.length_c   1.000
_cell.angle_alpha   90.00
_cell.angle_beta   90.00
_cell.angle_gamma   90.00
#
_symmetry.space_group_name_H-M   'P 1'
#
loop_
_entity.id
_entity.type
_entity.pdbx_description
1 polymer ?
#
loop_
_entity_poly.entity_id
_entity_poly.type
_entity_poly.pdbx_seq_one_letter_code
_entity_poly.pdbx_strand_id
1 'polypeptide(L)'
;MKIRQTYITSFLTLILAIGWMLSGILSDQGFEAKTKTTLETISSVTVLNSTALEKAKKIKVSGTTEADRLIKIRAEASGTVVSRPVKQGQFVKKDQLICQLYNAGRSSYPKVNAPFDGYLETFSVKEGDYLNTGAVCATIIDPDPMRLIGEVSEKEINFVKVGAKAGAELISGKKVEGVVSFVSTSANKGTRSFRVEIDVKNSDRSIRDGVSAQIEIEGDTIL
;
A
#
# COMPACT_ATOMS: atom_id res chain seq x y z
N MET A 1 6.76 -94.48 68.14
CA MET A 1 7.87 -94.18 67.20
C MET A 1 8.09 -92.66 67.22
N LYS A 2 9.18 -92.15 67.82
CA LYS A 2 9.41 -90.70 67.95
C LYS A 2 10.08 -90.16 66.68
N ILE A 3 9.36 -89.34 65.90
CA ILE A 3 9.86 -88.71 64.68
C ILE A 3 10.85 -87.59 65.07
N ARG A 4 12.07 -87.63 64.51
CA ARG A 4 13.12 -86.63 64.79
C ARG A 4 12.75 -85.27 64.22
N GLN A 5 13.00 -84.22 64.99
CA GLN A 5 12.65 -82.82 64.72
C GLN A 5 13.17 -82.29 63.36
N THR A 6 14.24 -82.90 62.83
CA THR A 6 14.82 -82.62 61.50
C THR A 6 13.92 -83.03 60.33
N TYR A 7 13.06 -84.04 60.49
CA TYR A 7 12.12 -84.46 59.44
C TYR A 7 10.93 -83.50 59.33
N ILE A 8 10.54 -82.86 60.44
CA ILE A 8 9.43 -81.91 60.48
C ILE A 8 9.82 -80.62 59.74
N THR A 9 11.04 -80.11 59.94
CA THR A 9 11.52 -78.92 59.23
C THR A 9 11.74 -79.16 57.74
N SER A 10 12.21 -80.36 57.35
CA SER A 10 12.35 -80.74 55.94
C SER A 10 11.01 -80.90 55.21
N PHE A 11 9.96 -81.36 55.90
CA PHE A 11 8.64 -81.50 55.29
C PHE A 11 7.96 -80.14 55.11
N LEU A 12 8.21 -79.21 56.05
CA LEU A 12 7.64 -77.87 56.03
C LEU A 12 8.26 -77.00 54.91
N THR A 13 9.57 -77.15 54.63
CA THR A 13 10.21 -76.48 53.48
C THR A 13 9.77 -77.08 52.15
N LEU A 14 9.52 -78.38 52.09
CA LEU A 14 9.00 -79.05 50.89
C LEU A 14 7.59 -78.56 50.54
N ILE A 15 6.69 -78.46 51.52
CA ILE A 15 5.33 -77.94 51.32
C ILE A 15 5.34 -76.46 50.89
N LEU A 16 6.24 -75.66 51.46
CA LEU A 16 6.38 -74.25 51.07
C LEU A 16 6.84 -74.10 49.61
N ALA A 17 7.80 -74.93 49.17
CA ALA A 17 8.27 -74.95 47.79
C ALA A 17 7.19 -75.45 46.80
N ILE A 18 6.43 -76.46 47.19
CA ILE A 18 5.31 -76.99 46.39
C ILE A 18 4.18 -75.94 46.30
N GLY A 19 3.88 -75.23 47.39
CA GLY A 19 2.92 -74.13 47.40
C GLY A 19 3.34 -72.95 46.52
N TRP A 20 4.64 -72.63 46.50
CA TRP A 20 5.18 -71.57 45.64
C TRP A 20 5.15 -71.97 44.15
N MET A 21 5.41 -73.25 43.83
CA MET A 21 5.25 -73.77 42.47
C MET A 21 3.78 -73.87 42.03
N LEU A 22 2.86 -74.27 42.92
CA LEU A 22 1.42 -74.29 42.60
C LEU A 22 0.83 -72.88 42.40
N SER A 23 1.39 -71.85 43.05
CA SER A 23 0.93 -70.47 42.84
C SER A 23 1.23 -69.93 41.43
N GLY A 24 2.20 -70.51 40.70
CA GLY A 24 2.48 -70.15 39.32
C GLY A 24 1.55 -70.82 38.31
N ILE A 25 0.97 -71.98 38.65
CA ILE A 25 0.15 -72.78 37.73
C ILE A 25 -1.33 -72.37 37.70
N LEU A 26 -1.79 -71.60 38.70
CA LEU A 26 -3.13 -71.01 38.72
C LEU A 26 -3.16 -69.55 38.24
N SER A 27 -2.01 -68.99 37.85
CA SER A 27 -1.89 -67.64 37.26
C SER A 27 -1.72 -67.70 35.74
N ASP A 28 -2.37 -68.65 35.08
CA ASP A 28 -2.63 -68.61 33.65
C ASP A 28 -4.14 -68.39 33.42
N GLN A 29 -4.63 -67.24 33.93
CA GLN A 29 -5.67 -66.56 33.18
C GLN A 29 -4.97 -66.07 31.94
N GLY A 30 -5.15 -66.83 30.86
CA GLY A 30 -4.53 -66.55 29.58
C GLY A 30 -4.64 -65.07 29.27
N PHE A 31 -3.51 -64.50 28.85
CA PHE A 31 -3.52 -63.35 27.98
C PHE A 31 -4.24 -63.77 26.69
N GLU A 32 -5.58 -63.81 26.72
CA GLU A 32 -6.36 -63.43 25.56
C GLU A 32 -5.87 -62.03 25.23
N ALA A 33 -5.12 -61.91 24.14
CA ALA A 33 -4.96 -60.66 23.42
C ALA A 33 -6.35 -60.26 22.90
N LYS A 34 -7.22 -59.83 23.81
CA LYS A 34 -8.50 -59.22 23.50
C LYS A 34 -8.26 -57.75 23.23
N THR A 35 -7.42 -57.45 22.24
CA THR A 35 -7.40 -56.12 21.61
C THR A 35 -8.51 -56.05 20.56
N LYS A 36 -9.73 -56.29 21.02
CA LYS A 36 -10.93 -55.60 20.52
C LYS A 36 -11.59 -54.99 21.74
N THR A 37 -10.87 -54.07 22.36
CA THR A 37 -11.53 -52.90 22.92
C THR A 37 -12.24 -52.27 21.73
N THR A 38 -13.56 -52.48 21.67
CA THR A 38 -14.46 -51.51 21.08
C THR A 38 -13.99 -50.18 21.60
N LEU A 39 -13.23 -49.46 20.78
CA LEU A 39 -12.98 -48.05 21.00
C LEU A 39 -14.37 -47.46 21.01
N GLU A 40 -14.87 -47.20 22.21
CA GLU A 40 -15.74 -46.09 22.46
C GLU A 40 -15.15 -44.97 21.59
N THR A 41 -15.79 -44.72 20.45
CA THR A 41 -15.26 -43.80 19.44
C THR A 41 -15.56 -42.41 19.96
N ILE A 42 -14.85 -42.04 21.02
CA ILE A 42 -14.82 -40.72 21.65
C ILE A 42 -13.50 -40.01 21.35
N SER A 43 -12.88 -40.37 20.22
CA SER A 43 -12.07 -39.43 19.47
C SER A 43 -12.96 -38.78 18.43
N SER A 44 -13.94 -37.96 18.86
CA SER A 44 -14.61 -37.06 17.92
C SER A 44 -13.56 -36.05 17.47
N VAL A 45 -12.96 -36.31 16.31
CA VAL A 45 -12.13 -35.32 15.65
C VAL A 45 -13.07 -34.23 15.17
N THR A 46 -13.25 -33.21 15.99
CA THR A 46 -13.92 -31.98 15.56
C THR A 46 -12.99 -31.29 14.58
N VAL A 47 -13.21 -31.55 13.29
CA VAL A 47 -12.60 -30.75 12.22
C VAL A 47 -13.17 -29.34 12.31
N LEU A 48 -12.36 -28.41 12.80
CA LEU A 48 -12.54 -27.01 12.50
C LEU A 48 -12.21 -26.84 11.01
N ASN A 49 -13.23 -26.83 10.18
CA ASN A 49 -13.08 -26.42 8.80
C ASN A 49 -12.66 -24.94 8.79
N SER A 50 -11.34 -24.73 8.74
CA SER A 50 -10.75 -23.40 8.62
C SER A 50 -10.83 -22.98 7.16
N THR A 51 -11.94 -22.37 6.77
CA THR A 51 -12.02 -21.66 5.50
C THR A 51 -11.14 -20.41 5.59
N ALA A 52 -10.10 -20.35 4.76
CA ALA A 52 -9.25 -19.16 4.66
C ALA A 52 -10.11 -17.95 4.27
N LEU A 53 -10.09 -16.91 5.09
CA LEU A 53 -10.66 -15.61 4.74
C LEU A 53 -9.59 -14.83 4.01
N GLU A 54 -9.75 -14.72 2.70
CA GLU A 54 -8.97 -13.87 1.82
C GLU A 54 -8.89 -12.44 2.39
N LYS A 55 -7.69 -11.99 2.76
CA LYS A 55 -7.46 -10.65 3.31
C LYS A 55 -6.46 -9.89 2.45
N ALA A 56 -6.95 -8.80 1.84
CA ALA A 56 -6.12 -7.86 1.08
C ALA A 56 -5.06 -7.21 1.99
N LYS A 57 -3.81 -7.18 1.52
CA LYS A 57 -2.72 -6.52 2.25
C LYS A 57 -2.87 -5.00 2.12
N LYS A 58 -3.00 -4.29 3.23
CA LYS A 58 -2.98 -2.82 3.24
C LYS A 58 -1.55 -2.30 3.23
N ILE A 59 -1.21 -1.49 2.23
CA ILE A 59 0.14 -0.96 2.03
C ILE A 59 0.10 0.52 2.38
N LYS A 60 0.88 0.92 3.38
CA LYS A 60 0.94 2.30 3.85
C LYS A 60 2.20 2.97 3.33
N VAL A 61 2.03 4.06 2.59
CA VAL A 61 3.14 4.83 2.03
C VAL A 61 2.95 6.31 2.26
N SER A 62 4.06 7.03 2.40
CA SER A 62 4.03 8.49 2.44
C SER A 62 4.21 9.03 1.01
N GLY A 63 3.62 10.18 0.75
CA GLY A 63 3.62 10.79 -0.57
C GLY A 63 3.31 12.27 -0.56
N THR A 64 3.21 12.84 -1.76
CA THR A 64 2.85 14.24 -1.97
C THR A 64 1.80 14.37 -3.06
N THR A 65 1.02 15.43 -3.00
CA THR A 65 0.11 15.85 -4.08
C THR A 65 0.88 16.55 -5.18
N GLU A 66 0.56 16.24 -6.43
CA GLU A 66 1.04 16.92 -7.63
C GLU A 66 -0.15 17.24 -8.54
N ALA A 67 -0.26 18.49 -8.99
CA ALA A 67 -1.30 18.89 -9.92
C ALA A 67 -1.10 18.23 -11.29
N ASP A 68 -2.19 17.78 -11.92
CA ASP A 68 -2.13 17.12 -13.23
C ASP A 68 -1.57 18.05 -14.33
N ARG A 69 -1.88 19.35 -14.25
CA ARG A 69 -1.46 20.33 -15.25
C ARG A 69 -0.77 21.52 -14.59
N LEU A 70 0.56 21.57 -14.67
CA LEU A 70 1.39 22.71 -14.29
C LEU A 70 2.32 23.08 -15.45
N ILE A 71 2.06 24.21 -16.11
CA ILE A 71 2.82 24.64 -17.30
C ILE A 71 3.36 26.05 -17.13
N LYS A 72 4.66 26.19 -17.41
CA LYS A 72 5.33 27.48 -17.58
C LYS A 72 5.11 27.96 -19.01
N ILE A 73 4.26 28.97 -19.19
CA ILE A 73 3.99 29.58 -20.49
C ILE A 73 5.22 30.39 -20.91
N ARG A 74 5.73 30.06 -22.09
CA ARG A 74 6.90 30.73 -22.67
C ARG A 74 6.49 31.70 -23.77
N ALA A 75 7.25 32.76 -23.94
CA ALA A 75 7.07 33.71 -25.02
C ALA A 75 7.45 33.07 -26.36
N GLU A 76 6.55 33.11 -27.32
CA GLU A 76 6.79 32.63 -28.69
C GLU A 76 7.63 33.60 -29.53
N ALA A 77 7.68 34.87 -29.12
CA ALA A 77 8.45 35.92 -29.77
C ALA A 77 9.10 36.82 -28.74
N SER A 78 10.26 37.38 -29.08
CA SER A 78 10.93 38.38 -28.23
C SER A 78 10.19 39.72 -28.26
N GLY A 79 10.20 40.47 -27.18
CA GLY A 79 9.59 41.80 -27.11
C GLY A 79 9.41 42.32 -25.67
N THR A 80 9.07 43.61 -25.55
CA THR A 80 8.76 44.26 -24.29
C THR A 80 7.32 43.99 -23.87
N VAL A 81 7.09 43.66 -22.60
CA VAL A 81 5.75 43.44 -22.04
C VAL A 81 5.00 44.76 -21.98
N VAL A 82 3.92 44.87 -22.76
CA VAL A 82 3.09 46.09 -22.86
C VAL A 82 2.00 46.09 -21.80
N SER A 83 1.32 44.96 -21.62
CA SER A 83 0.17 44.88 -20.75
C SER A 83 0.00 43.49 -20.16
N ARG A 84 -0.50 43.45 -18.92
CA ARG A 84 -0.82 42.22 -18.21
C ARG A 84 -2.23 42.29 -17.62
N PRO A 85 -3.26 41.95 -18.41
CA PRO A 85 -4.66 42.10 -17.99
C PRO A 85 -5.07 41.16 -16.85
N VAL A 86 -4.26 40.14 -16.54
CA VAL A 86 -4.53 39.15 -15.49
C VAL A 86 -3.62 39.33 -14.28
N LYS A 87 -4.16 39.08 -13.09
CA LYS A 87 -3.43 39.12 -11.83
C LYS A 87 -3.06 37.72 -11.36
N GLN A 88 -1.98 37.62 -10.59
CA GLN A 88 -1.61 36.37 -9.92
C GLN A 88 -2.74 35.91 -8.98
N GLY A 89 -3.01 34.61 -8.97
CA GLY A 89 -4.13 33.99 -8.25
C GLY A 89 -5.48 34.08 -8.97
N GLN A 90 -5.58 34.78 -10.10
CA GLN A 90 -6.82 34.85 -10.89
C GLN A 90 -7.04 33.55 -11.67
N PHE A 91 -8.30 33.12 -11.76
CA PHE A 91 -8.71 32.06 -12.68
C PHE A 91 -8.75 32.59 -14.11
N VAL A 92 -8.10 31.87 -15.02
CA VAL A 92 -8.01 32.20 -16.44
C VAL A 92 -8.60 31.06 -17.27
N LYS A 93 -9.28 31.40 -18.36
CA LYS A 93 -9.80 30.43 -19.32
C LYS A 93 -8.79 30.15 -20.41
N LYS A 94 -8.93 29.01 -21.08
CA LYS A 94 -8.21 28.68 -22.32
C LYS A 94 -8.34 29.84 -23.31
N ASP A 95 -7.23 30.14 -23.97
CA ASP A 95 -7.06 31.23 -24.95
C ASP A 95 -7.22 32.66 -24.37
N GLN A 96 -7.36 32.81 -23.05
CA GLN A 96 -7.36 34.12 -22.40
C GLN A 96 -5.98 34.77 -22.49
N LEU A 97 -5.94 36.06 -22.84
CA LEU A 97 -4.72 36.86 -22.92
C LEU A 97 -4.07 37.01 -21.54
N ILE A 98 -2.81 36.59 -21.42
CA ILE A 98 -2.01 36.69 -20.20
C ILE A 98 -1.01 37.85 -20.29
N CYS A 99 -0.27 37.90 -21.39
CA CYS A 99 0.73 38.94 -21.66
C CYS A 99 0.63 39.40 -23.11
N GLN A 100 0.81 40.69 -23.35
CA GLN A 100 1.00 41.23 -24.70
C GLN A 100 2.41 41.80 -24.84
N LEU A 101 3.07 41.47 -25.94
CA LEU A 101 4.44 41.87 -26.22
C LEU A 101 4.47 42.91 -27.34
N TYR A 102 5.46 43.79 -27.30
CA TYR A 102 5.81 44.71 -28.37
C TYR A 102 7.21 44.39 -28.87
N ASN A 103 7.35 44.22 -30.18
CA ASN A 103 8.63 43.97 -30.82
C ASN A 103 8.92 45.13 -31.79
N ALA A 104 10.06 45.79 -31.61
CA ALA A 104 10.52 46.85 -32.50
C ALA A 104 10.85 46.26 -33.88
N GLY A 105 9.96 46.49 -34.85
CA GLY A 105 10.07 45.96 -36.21
C GLY A 105 8.87 45.11 -36.67
N ARG A 106 7.86 44.91 -35.82
CA ARG A 106 6.58 44.28 -36.21
C ARG A 106 5.40 45.20 -35.94
N SER A 107 4.46 45.28 -36.88
CA SER A 107 3.19 46.02 -36.68
C SER A 107 2.20 45.27 -35.79
N SER A 108 2.40 43.96 -35.58
CA SER A 108 1.57 43.11 -34.73
C SER A 108 2.17 42.95 -33.34
N TYR A 109 1.35 43.04 -32.30
CA TYR A 109 1.72 42.74 -30.92
C TYR A 109 1.53 41.24 -30.63
N PRO A 110 2.60 40.44 -30.41
CA PRO A 110 2.45 39.04 -30.06
C PRO A 110 1.67 38.87 -28.75
N LYS A 111 0.73 37.94 -28.74
CA LYS A 111 -0.13 37.64 -27.60
C LYS A 111 0.29 36.30 -27.00
N VAL A 112 0.44 36.27 -25.69
CA VAL A 112 0.70 35.07 -24.92
C VAL A 112 -0.61 34.70 -24.22
N ASN A 113 -1.22 33.59 -24.63
CA ASN A 113 -2.51 33.14 -24.13
C ASN A 113 -2.38 31.92 -23.21
N ALA A 114 -3.40 31.68 -22.38
CA ALA A 114 -3.48 30.48 -21.56
C ALA A 114 -3.75 29.22 -22.41
N PRO A 115 -2.97 28.13 -22.26
CA PRO A 115 -3.19 26.90 -23.03
C PRO A 115 -4.40 26.07 -22.54
N PHE A 116 -4.85 26.27 -21.30
CA PHE A 116 -5.99 25.59 -20.69
C PHE A 116 -6.59 26.44 -19.55
N ASP A 117 -7.76 26.02 -19.06
CA ASP A 117 -8.45 26.66 -17.92
C ASP A 117 -7.72 26.37 -16.60
N GLY A 118 -7.37 27.39 -15.83
CA GLY A 118 -6.64 27.18 -14.58
C GLY A 118 -6.39 28.45 -13.78
N TYR A 119 -5.55 28.35 -12.75
CA TYR A 119 -5.13 29.50 -11.94
C TYR A 119 -3.75 29.98 -12.38
N LEU A 120 -3.58 31.30 -12.39
CA LEU A 120 -2.28 31.91 -12.61
C LEU A 120 -1.43 31.83 -11.32
N GLU A 121 -0.56 30.83 -11.23
CA GLU A 121 0.26 30.56 -10.03
C GLU A 121 1.28 31.66 -9.79
N THR A 122 2.05 32.02 -10.81
CA THR A 122 3.11 33.02 -10.71
C THR A 122 3.25 33.74 -12.03
N PHE A 123 3.49 35.04 -11.96
CA PHE A 123 3.78 35.86 -13.12
C PHE A 123 5.25 36.30 -13.05
N SER A 124 6.08 35.81 -13.98
CA SER A 124 7.54 35.90 -13.90
C SER A 124 8.14 37.19 -14.45
N VAL A 125 7.31 38.09 -14.98
CA VAL A 125 7.75 39.37 -15.56
C VAL A 125 7.09 40.56 -14.86
N LYS A 126 7.22 41.76 -15.40
CA LYS A 126 6.50 42.99 -15.10
C LYS A 126 6.22 43.75 -16.40
N GLU A 127 5.33 44.74 -16.36
CA GLU A 127 5.16 45.64 -17.50
C GLU A 127 6.45 46.45 -17.71
N GLY A 128 6.90 46.55 -18.95
CA GLY A 128 8.20 47.13 -19.30
C GLY A 128 9.37 46.13 -19.37
N ASP A 129 9.21 44.90 -18.86
CA ASP A 129 10.27 43.88 -18.97
C ASP A 129 10.44 43.42 -20.42
N TYR A 130 11.69 43.17 -20.83
CA TYR A 130 12.00 42.59 -22.14
C TYR A 130 12.08 41.06 -22.03
N LEU A 131 11.25 40.37 -22.81
CA LEU A 131 11.27 38.91 -22.92
C LEU A 131 11.98 38.47 -24.20
N ASN A 132 12.79 37.43 -24.07
CA ASN A 132 13.32 36.68 -25.20
C ASN A 132 12.38 35.53 -25.57
N THR A 133 12.48 35.07 -26.81
CA THR A 133 11.81 33.85 -27.26
C THR A 133 12.21 32.67 -26.36
N GLY A 134 11.23 31.91 -25.86
CA GLY A 134 11.44 30.82 -24.90
C GLY A 134 11.50 31.24 -23.43
N ALA A 135 11.57 32.54 -23.12
CA ALA A 135 11.52 33.02 -21.74
C ALA A 135 10.12 32.81 -21.13
N VAL A 136 10.05 32.54 -19.83
CA VAL A 136 8.79 32.26 -19.12
C VAL A 136 8.05 33.56 -18.83
N CYS A 137 6.81 33.71 -19.33
CA CYS A 137 5.95 34.85 -18.99
C CYS A 137 5.20 34.61 -17.67
N ALA A 138 4.55 33.45 -17.55
CA ALA A 138 3.75 33.08 -16.38
C ALA A 138 3.64 31.56 -16.23
N THR A 139 3.22 31.11 -15.06
CA THR A 139 2.93 29.71 -14.75
C THR A 139 1.43 29.56 -14.50
N ILE A 140 0.79 28.60 -15.16
CA ILE A 140 -0.60 28.22 -14.93
C ILE A 140 -0.66 26.81 -14.34
N ILE A 141 -1.54 26.65 -13.37
CA ILE A 141 -1.83 25.38 -12.71
C ILE A 141 -3.33 25.06 -12.77
N ASP A 142 -3.68 23.82 -13.11
CA ASP A 142 -5.03 23.28 -12.89
C ASP A 142 -4.94 22.11 -11.90
N PRO A 143 -5.45 22.28 -10.66
CA PRO A 143 -5.34 21.28 -9.61
C PRO A 143 -6.42 20.18 -9.71
N ASP A 144 -7.26 20.16 -10.75
CA ASP A 144 -8.27 19.12 -10.99
C ASP A 144 -8.11 18.46 -12.38
N PRO A 145 -7.87 17.14 -12.46
CA PRO A 145 -7.65 16.20 -11.34
C PRO A 145 -6.30 16.43 -10.63
N MET A 146 -6.17 15.87 -9.43
CA MET A 146 -4.94 15.88 -8.63
C MET A 146 -4.33 14.48 -8.65
N ARG A 147 -2.99 14.39 -8.60
CA ARG A 147 -2.27 13.12 -8.55
C ARG A 147 -1.58 13.01 -7.21
N LEU A 148 -1.69 11.86 -6.55
CA LEU A 148 -0.93 11.54 -5.35
C LEU A 148 0.25 10.65 -5.75
N ILE A 149 1.44 11.05 -5.34
CA ILE A 149 2.68 10.35 -5.66
C ILE A 149 3.18 9.72 -4.38
N GLY A 150 3.12 8.40 -4.32
CA GLY A 150 3.66 7.59 -3.24
C GLY A 150 4.90 6.83 -3.69
N GLU A 151 5.79 6.54 -2.74
CA GLU A 151 6.97 5.71 -2.96
C GLU A 151 6.78 4.38 -2.22
N VAL A 152 6.58 3.29 -2.98
CA VAL A 152 6.33 1.94 -2.44
C VAL A 152 7.63 1.14 -2.40
N SER A 153 7.87 0.42 -1.31
CA SER A 153 9.09 -0.40 -1.17
C SER A 153 9.09 -1.62 -2.10
N GLU A 154 10.28 -2.09 -2.49
CA GLU A 154 10.46 -3.31 -3.30
C GLU A 154 9.77 -4.56 -2.70
N LYS A 155 9.66 -4.64 -1.37
CA LYS A 155 9.00 -5.76 -0.69
C LYS A 155 7.49 -5.78 -0.89
N GLU A 156 6.89 -4.65 -1.27
CA GLU A 156 5.45 -4.45 -1.28
C GLU A 156 4.90 -4.15 -2.68
N ILE A 157 5.76 -3.73 -3.62
CA ILE A 157 5.36 -3.34 -4.97
C ILE A 157 4.63 -4.45 -5.73
N ASN A 158 4.97 -5.72 -5.50
CA ASN A 158 4.33 -6.87 -6.16
C ASN A 158 2.84 -7.02 -5.80
N PHE A 159 2.40 -6.41 -4.68
CA PHE A 159 1.01 -6.42 -4.26
C PHE A 159 0.23 -5.21 -4.80
N VAL A 160 0.90 -4.19 -5.34
CA VAL A 160 0.25 -2.99 -5.88
C VAL A 160 -0.02 -3.18 -7.37
N LYS A 161 -1.28 -3.02 -7.78
CA LYS A 161 -1.69 -3.12 -9.19
C LYS A 161 -2.38 -1.83 -9.63
N VAL A 162 -2.25 -1.51 -10.92
CA VAL A 162 -3.02 -0.43 -11.56
C VAL A 162 -4.51 -0.75 -11.43
N GLY A 163 -5.32 0.24 -11.07
CA GLY A 163 -6.75 0.11 -10.79
C GLY A 163 -7.08 -0.24 -9.34
N ALA A 164 -6.08 -0.51 -8.49
CA ALA A 164 -6.31 -0.69 -7.05
C ALA A 164 -6.90 0.58 -6.42
N LYS A 165 -7.80 0.39 -5.44
CA LYS A 165 -8.33 1.50 -4.66
C LYS A 165 -7.26 1.99 -3.70
N ALA A 166 -7.18 3.31 -3.55
CA ALA A 166 -6.28 3.95 -2.62
C ALA A 166 -6.99 5.10 -1.90
N GLY A 167 -6.78 5.18 -0.59
CA GLY A 167 -7.16 6.33 0.21
C GLY A 167 -5.93 7.11 0.62
N ALA A 168 -6.07 8.40 0.88
CA ALA A 168 -5.03 9.18 1.49
C ALA A 168 -5.57 10.20 2.49
N GLU A 169 -4.78 10.48 3.50
CA GLU A 169 -5.01 11.52 4.49
C GLU A 169 -3.92 12.58 4.35
N LEU A 170 -4.32 13.78 3.94
CA LEU A 170 -3.43 14.93 3.81
C LEU A 170 -3.05 15.44 5.19
N ILE A 171 -1.91 16.12 5.31
CA ILE A 171 -1.51 16.79 6.56
C ILE A 171 -2.52 17.87 7.02
N SER A 172 -3.36 18.35 6.10
CA SER A 172 -4.49 19.23 6.40
C SER A 172 -5.65 18.54 7.13
N GLY A 173 -5.62 17.21 7.29
CA GLY A 173 -6.70 16.38 7.83
C GLY A 173 -7.77 15.98 6.80
N LYS A 174 -7.68 16.48 5.56
CA LYS A 174 -8.62 16.10 4.48
C LYS A 174 -8.31 14.67 4.03
N LYS A 175 -9.35 13.83 4.04
CA LYS A 175 -9.31 12.48 3.47
C LYS A 175 -9.76 12.51 2.03
N VAL A 176 -9.05 11.80 1.18
CA VAL A 176 -9.32 11.71 -0.25
C VAL A 176 -9.24 10.26 -0.69
N GLU A 177 -10.03 9.93 -1.70
CA GLU A 177 -10.07 8.60 -2.28
C GLU A 177 -9.74 8.70 -3.77
N GLY A 178 -9.06 7.68 -4.28
CA GLY A 178 -8.59 7.62 -5.64
C GLY A 178 -8.30 6.20 -6.09
N VAL A 179 -7.77 6.10 -7.30
CA VAL A 179 -7.38 4.83 -7.90
C VAL A 179 -5.95 4.91 -8.38
N VAL A 180 -5.20 3.82 -8.22
CA VAL A 180 -3.84 3.73 -8.74
C VAL A 180 -3.88 3.82 -10.26
N SER A 181 -3.34 4.89 -10.82
CA SER A 181 -3.31 5.15 -12.27
C SER A 181 -2.00 4.67 -12.90
N PHE A 182 -0.90 4.70 -12.16
CA PHE A 182 0.39 4.26 -12.65
C PHE A 182 1.26 3.65 -11.55
N VAL A 183 1.98 2.58 -11.91
CA VAL A 183 2.98 1.93 -11.07
C VAL A 183 4.26 1.87 -11.88
N SER A 184 5.32 2.53 -11.40
CA SER A 184 6.62 2.54 -12.08
C SER A 184 7.19 1.13 -12.17
N THR A 185 7.73 0.77 -13.34
CA THR A 185 8.50 -0.47 -13.54
C THR A 185 9.97 -0.32 -13.16
N SER A 186 10.42 0.92 -12.91
CA SER A 186 11.79 1.23 -12.51
C SER A 186 11.82 1.74 -11.07
N ALA A 187 12.72 1.17 -10.26
CA ALA A 187 12.97 1.64 -8.91
C ALA A 187 13.90 2.86 -8.91
N ASN A 188 13.67 3.79 -8.00
CA ASN A 188 14.66 4.79 -7.64
C ASN A 188 15.84 4.09 -6.97
N LYS A 189 17.02 4.12 -7.60
CA LYS A 189 18.22 3.39 -7.13
C LYS A 189 18.72 3.85 -5.75
N GLY A 190 18.43 5.09 -5.36
CA GLY A 190 18.85 5.63 -4.06
C GLY A 190 18.01 5.09 -2.90
N THR A 191 16.70 5.00 -3.09
CA THR A 191 15.73 4.64 -2.04
C THR A 191 15.19 3.21 -2.15
N ARG A 192 15.45 2.52 -3.28
CA ARG A 192 14.85 1.22 -3.64
C ARG A 192 13.32 1.23 -3.53
N SER A 193 12.73 2.35 -3.90
CA SER A 193 11.29 2.54 -3.95
C SER A 193 10.80 2.68 -5.38
N PHE A 194 9.55 2.31 -5.59
CA PHE A 194 8.84 2.43 -6.85
C PHE A 194 7.80 3.52 -6.71
N ARG A 195 7.84 4.46 -7.66
CA ARG A 195 6.87 5.54 -7.76
C ARG A 195 5.50 4.97 -8.15
N VAL A 196 4.48 5.28 -7.36
CA VAL A 196 3.08 4.95 -7.63
C VAL A 196 2.28 6.25 -7.66
N GLU A 197 1.49 6.39 -8.70
CA GLU A 197 0.60 7.53 -8.91
C GLU A 197 -0.85 7.09 -8.72
N ILE A 198 -1.60 7.91 -7.99
CA ILE A 198 -3.00 7.70 -7.68
C ILE A 198 -3.77 8.93 -8.15
N ASP A 199 -4.76 8.73 -9.01
CA ASP A 199 -5.60 9.82 -9.48
C ASP A 199 -6.69 10.10 -8.44
N VAL A 200 -6.79 11.37 -8.05
CA VAL A 200 -7.72 11.88 -7.04
C VAL A 200 -8.51 13.03 -7.63
N LYS A 201 -9.83 12.98 -7.46
CA LYS A 201 -10.70 14.09 -7.86
C LYS A 201 -10.53 15.26 -6.88
N ASN A 202 -10.34 16.46 -7.41
CA ASN A 202 -10.19 17.68 -6.62
C ASN A 202 -11.13 18.76 -7.17
N SER A 203 -12.41 18.41 -7.33
CA SER A 203 -13.41 19.27 -7.97
C SER A 203 -13.70 20.56 -7.21
N ASP A 204 -13.47 20.56 -5.89
CA ASP A 204 -13.52 21.76 -5.05
C ASP A 204 -12.23 22.60 -5.12
N ARG A 205 -11.20 22.10 -5.82
CA ARG A 205 -9.88 22.73 -6.03
C ARG A 205 -9.22 23.18 -4.74
N SER A 206 -9.57 22.54 -3.63
CA SER A 206 -9.12 22.94 -2.30
C SER A 206 -7.75 22.35 -1.97
N ILE A 207 -7.40 21.23 -2.60
CA ILE A 207 -6.11 20.56 -2.43
C ILE A 207 -5.09 21.33 -3.27
N ARG A 208 -3.99 21.71 -2.63
CA ARG A 208 -2.86 22.40 -3.25
C ARG A 208 -1.80 21.40 -3.67
N ASP A 209 -1.02 21.78 -4.66
CA ASP A 209 0.20 21.08 -5.06
C ASP A 209 1.24 21.06 -3.93
N GLY A 210 2.02 19.98 -3.83
CA GLY A 210 3.12 19.84 -2.89
C GLY A 210 2.72 19.50 -1.44
N VAL A 211 1.44 19.26 -1.16
CA VAL A 211 0.98 18.87 0.19
C VAL A 211 1.31 17.40 0.45
N SER A 212 1.92 17.13 1.60
CA SER A 212 2.23 15.78 2.06
C SER A 212 0.97 15.00 2.46
N ALA A 213 0.96 13.71 2.15
CA ALA A 213 -0.15 12.80 2.41
C ALA A 213 0.36 11.44 2.92
N GLN A 214 -0.43 10.82 3.80
CA GLN A 214 -0.30 9.42 4.15
C GLN A 214 -1.28 8.61 3.29
N ILE A 215 -0.75 7.74 2.46
CA ILE A 215 -1.50 6.95 1.48
C ILE A 215 -1.66 5.52 2.02
N GLU A 216 -2.86 4.96 1.86
CA GLU A 216 -3.17 3.55 2.11
C GLU A 216 -3.71 2.93 0.81
N ILE A 217 -2.97 1.98 0.26
CA ILE A 217 -3.31 1.27 -0.99
C ILE A 217 -3.83 -0.12 -0.63
N GLU A 218 -4.93 -0.51 -1.25
CA GLU A 218 -5.44 -1.88 -1.21
C GLU A 218 -4.56 -2.77 -2.11
N GLY A 219 -3.72 -3.59 -1.48
CA GLY A 219 -2.92 -4.59 -2.18
C GLY A 219 -3.74 -5.81 -2.57
N ASP A 220 -3.20 -6.58 -3.51
CA ASP A 220 -3.83 -7.81 -3.98
C ASP A 220 -4.04 -8.83 -2.83
N THR A 221 -5.06 -9.66 -2.99
CA THR A 221 -5.40 -10.66 -1.97
C THR A 221 -4.31 -11.72 -1.90
N ILE A 222 -3.89 -12.03 -0.68
CA ILE A 222 -3.03 -13.18 -0.41
C ILE A 222 -3.95 -14.38 -0.10
N LEU A 223 -3.78 -15.47 -0.84
CA LEU A 223 -4.44 -16.77 -0.63
C LEU A 223 -3.83 -17.53 0.56
#